data_AF-A0A535K0S6-F1
#
_entry.id   AF-A0A535K0S6-F1
#
_cell.length_a   1.000
_cell.length_b   1.000
_cell.length_c   1.000
_cell.angle_alpha   90.00
_cell.angle_beta   90.00
_cell.angle_gamma   90.00
#
_symmetry.space_group_name_H-M   'P 1'
#
loop_
_entity.id
_entity.type
_entity.pdbx_description
1 polymer ?
#
loop_
_entity_poly.entity_id
_entity_poly.type
_entity_poly.pdbx_seq_one_letter_code
_entity_poly.pdbx_strand_id
1 'polypeptide(L)'
;PNERLEKRLAVEFRKDDIALLKRPEHLATVRVVIQEEAKGNGHAVLQARPLVGAEPFAMLWGDDIVVGESPAVAQLIEARQRLGGGSVVATIRLSKEKAAAYGVVAGTTVDERTQRVLAIVEKPKPEDVPSEFAAVHGYVLEPEVFDVLERAKPGRNGEIWLTDAVSEMARQGAPVWAVELQGTRYDAGDKVGYVNAFIDAALRREDVAPLVRAHLKEIGWRAPGER
;
A
#
# COMPACT_ATOMS: atom_id res chain seq x y z
N PRO A 1 16.93 17.66 1.34
CA PRO A 1 16.16 18.92 1.11
C PRO A 1 16.80 19.76 0.02
N ASN A 2 16.00 20.44 -0.81
CA ASN A 2 16.50 21.33 -1.86
C ASN A 2 16.81 22.71 -1.25
N GLU A 3 18.08 22.99 -0.99
CA GLU A 3 18.55 24.22 -0.33
C GLU A 3 18.07 25.50 -1.04
N ARG A 4 17.89 25.45 -2.36
CA ARG A 4 17.35 26.56 -3.16
C ARG A 4 15.88 26.84 -2.83
N LEU A 5 15.09 25.80 -2.57
CA LEU A 5 13.67 25.94 -2.21
C LEU A 5 13.51 26.56 -0.82
N GLU A 6 14.30 26.12 0.16
CA GLU A 6 14.29 26.68 1.50
C GLU A 6 14.68 28.15 1.52
N LYS A 7 15.76 28.53 0.81
CA LYS A 7 16.20 29.93 0.68
C LYS A 7 15.09 30.81 0.09
N ARG A 8 14.38 30.31 -0.93
CA ARG A 8 13.25 31.06 -1.53
C ARG A 8 12.11 31.26 -0.54
N LEU A 9 11.66 30.21 0.14
CA LEU A 9 10.54 30.29 1.09
C LEU A 9 10.87 31.15 2.31
N ALA A 10 12.14 31.18 2.73
CA ALA A 10 12.61 32.07 3.79
C ALA A 10 12.49 33.55 3.38
N VAL A 11 12.85 33.89 2.13
CA VAL A 11 12.68 35.25 1.59
C VAL A 11 11.21 35.63 1.47
N GLU A 12 10.33 34.68 1.15
CA GLU A 12 8.87 34.88 1.07
C GLU A 12 8.17 34.87 2.43
N PHE A 13 8.90 34.76 3.55
CA PHE A 13 8.39 34.68 4.92
C PHE A 13 7.35 33.56 5.16
N ARG A 14 7.38 32.49 4.35
CA ARG A 14 6.45 31.35 4.44
C ARG A 14 6.91 30.35 5.50
N LYS A 15 6.84 30.74 6.76
CA LYS A 15 7.33 29.95 7.90
C LYS A 15 6.67 28.57 8.00
N ASP A 16 5.38 28.47 7.73
CA ASP A 16 4.64 27.20 7.80
C ASP A 16 5.09 26.22 6.70
N ASP A 17 5.36 26.72 5.49
CA ASP A 17 5.91 25.92 4.40
C ASP A 17 7.32 25.41 4.69
N ILE A 18 8.14 26.23 5.32
CA ILE A 18 9.49 25.82 5.76
C ILE A 18 9.37 24.73 6.83
N ALA A 19 8.44 24.87 7.78
CA ALA A 19 8.17 23.84 8.77
C ALA A 19 7.70 22.53 8.13
N LEU A 20 6.83 22.60 7.13
CA LEU A 20 6.38 21.42 6.36
C LEU A 20 7.53 20.75 5.61
N LEU A 21 8.44 21.52 5.00
CA LEU A 21 9.60 20.98 4.29
C LEU A 21 10.59 20.27 5.21
N LYS A 22 10.80 20.81 6.42
CA LYS A 22 11.76 20.25 7.39
C LYS A 22 11.19 19.12 8.22
N ARG A 23 9.86 19.04 8.34
CA ARG A 23 9.19 18.01 9.14
C ARG A 23 9.68 16.58 8.85
N PRO A 24 9.85 16.12 7.59
CA PRO A 24 10.33 14.77 7.30
C PRO A 24 11.73 14.46 7.86
N GLU A 25 12.62 15.46 7.95
CA GLU A 25 14.00 15.28 8.45
C GLU A 25 14.02 14.83 9.91
N HIS A 26 12.99 15.20 10.69
CA HIS A 26 12.86 14.82 12.09
C HIS A 26 12.04 13.53 12.29
N LEU A 27 11.40 13.02 11.24
CA LEU A 27 10.53 11.83 11.34
C LEU A 27 11.26 10.54 11.04
N ALA A 28 12.15 10.54 10.03
CA ALA A 28 12.83 9.33 9.60
C ALA A 28 14.15 9.62 8.90
N THR A 29 15.07 8.66 8.98
CA THR A 29 16.24 8.64 8.12
C THR A 29 15.85 8.05 6.76
N VAL A 30 16.00 8.83 5.70
CA VAL A 30 15.70 8.38 4.33
C VAL A 30 16.97 7.88 3.64
N ARG A 31 16.85 6.73 2.97
CA ARG A 31 17.87 6.15 2.10
C ARG A 31 17.22 5.80 0.77
N VAL A 32 17.97 5.92 -0.31
CA VAL A 32 17.50 5.66 -1.66
C VAL A 32 18.35 4.55 -2.26
N VAL A 33 17.67 3.59 -2.90
CA VAL A 33 18.30 2.55 -3.71
C VAL A 33 17.76 2.68 -5.12
N ILE A 34 18.63 2.49 -6.11
CA ILE A 34 18.27 2.59 -7.52
C ILE A 34 17.94 1.20 -8.05
N GLN A 35 16.81 1.10 -8.73
CA GLN A 35 16.48 -0.03 -9.59
C GLN A 35 16.93 0.31 -11.02
N GLU A 36 18.11 -0.18 -11.42
CA GLU A 36 18.71 0.13 -12.73
C GLU A 36 17.86 -0.40 -13.91
N GLU A 37 17.23 -1.56 -13.73
CA GLU A 37 16.38 -2.19 -14.73
C GLU A 37 14.99 -2.49 -14.16
N ALA A 38 13.95 -2.14 -14.92
CA ALA A 38 12.54 -2.36 -14.56
C ALA A 38 12.11 -3.84 -14.65
N LYS A 39 12.75 -4.72 -13.87
CA LYS A 39 12.49 -6.17 -13.79
C LYS A 39 11.34 -6.53 -12.85
N GLY A 40 10.38 -5.64 -12.66
CA GLY A 40 9.23 -5.86 -11.77
C GLY A 40 9.45 -5.48 -10.30
N ASN A 41 8.38 -5.63 -9.53
CA ASN A 41 8.32 -5.15 -8.14
C ASN A 41 9.10 -6.02 -7.14
N GLY A 42 9.20 -7.33 -7.36
CA GLY A 42 10.01 -8.21 -6.53
C GLY A 42 11.50 -7.88 -6.68
N HIS A 43 11.94 -7.56 -7.91
CA HIS A 43 13.29 -7.08 -8.14
C HIS A 43 13.56 -5.76 -7.42
N ALA A 44 12.60 -4.82 -7.42
CA ALA A 44 12.70 -3.56 -6.71
C ALA A 44 12.89 -3.77 -5.19
N VAL A 45 12.11 -4.67 -4.59
CA VAL A 45 12.26 -5.06 -3.18
C VAL A 45 13.63 -5.67 -2.93
N LEU A 46 14.10 -6.58 -3.80
CA LEU A 46 15.40 -7.22 -3.67
C LEU A 46 16.56 -6.22 -3.64
N GLN A 47 16.48 -5.10 -4.38
CA GLN A 47 17.51 -4.07 -4.35
C GLN A 47 17.69 -3.47 -2.94
N ALA A 48 16.65 -3.45 -2.11
CA ALA A 48 16.70 -2.90 -0.75
C ALA A 48 17.37 -3.84 0.27
N ARG A 49 17.66 -5.11 -0.07
CA ARG A 49 18.24 -6.12 0.83
C ARG A 49 19.46 -5.62 1.62
N PRO A 50 20.47 -4.93 1.03
CA PRO A 50 21.65 -4.49 1.77
C PRO A 50 21.35 -3.43 2.85
N LEU A 51 20.24 -2.69 2.71
CA LEU A 51 19.82 -1.69 3.70
C LEU A 51 18.92 -2.28 4.79
N VAL A 52 18.06 -3.23 4.43
CA VAL A 52 17.13 -3.88 5.37
C VAL A 52 17.83 -4.94 6.23
N GLY A 53 18.74 -5.72 5.64
CA GLY A 53 19.43 -6.80 6.34
C GLY A 53 18.50 -7.97 6.68
N ALA A 54 18.60 -8.47 7.91
CA ALA A 54 17.90 -9.66 8.40
C ALA A 54 16.75 -9.31 9.36
N GLU A 55 16.13 -8.14 9.18
CA GLU A 55 15.00 -7.69 10.00
C GLU A 55 13.68 -7.73 9.22
N PRO A 56 12.54 -7.97 9.89
CA PRO A 56 11.23 -7.80 9.28
C PRO A 56 11.01 -6.35 8.86
N PHE A 57 10.35 -6.13 7.73
CA PHE A 57 10.20 -4.79 7.16
C PHE A 57 8.83 -4.58 6.52
N ALA A 58 8.40 -3.31 6.46
CA ALA A 58 7.20 -2.94 5.70
C ALA A 58 7.57 -2.55 4.26
N MET A 59 6.78 -3.03 3.30
CA MET A 59 6.81 -2.61 1.90
C MET A 59 5.44 -2.03 1.56
N LEU A 60 5.40 -0.79 1.08
CA LEU A 60 4.17 -0.07 0.78
C LEU A 60 4.18 0.42 -0.66
N TRP A 61 3.04 0.32 -1.35
CA TRP A 61 2.84 0.93 -2.65
C TRP A 61 2.55 2.43 -2.48
N GLY A 62 3.31 3.27 -3.19
CA GLY A 62 3.20 4.73 -3.04
C GLY A 62 1.90 5.31 -3.60
N ASP A 63 1.20 4.56 -4.44
CA ASP A 63 -0.05 4.91 -5.10
C ASP A 63 -1.29 4.31 -4.42
N ASP A 64 -1.13 3.50 -3.38
CA ASP A 64 -2.25 2.86 -2.69
C ASP A 64 -2.46 3.46 -1.30
N ILE A 65 -3.45 4.34 -1.19
CA ILE A 65 -3.68 5.17 0.00
C ILE A 65 -4.83 4.59 0.80
N VAL A 66 -4.61 4.32 2.08
CA VAL A 66 -5.66 3.85 2.99
C VAL A 66 -5.84 4.86 4.11
N VAL A 67 -7.06 5.38 4.24
CA VAL A 67 -7.42 6.38 5.25
C VAL A 67 -8.45 5.80 6.21
N GLY A 68 -8.10 5.71 7.48
CA GLY A 68 -8.97 5.24 8.56
C GLY A 68 -8.48 5.76 9.91
N GLU A 69 -9.10 5.30 10.99
CA GLU A 69 -8.72 5.69 12.36
C GLU A 69 -7.29 5.27 12.71
N SER A 70 -6.88 4.08 12.26
CA SER A 70 -5.53 3.54 12.47
C SER A 70 -4.77 3.44 11.14
N PRO A 71 -3.47 3.83 11.08
CA PRO A 71 -2.66 3.67 9.88
C PRO A 71 -2.64 2.21 9.40
N ALA A 72 -2.80 1.99 8.09
CA ALA A 72 -2.89 0.63 7.55
C ALA A 72 -1.65 -0.24 7.87
N VAL A 73 -0.44 0.31 7.77
CA VAL A 73 0.78 -0.42 8.15
C VAL A 73 0.81 -0.80 9.63
N ALA A 74 0.24 0.03 10.53
CA ALA A 74 0.16 -0.29 11.95
C ALA A 74 -0.75 -1.50 12.19
N GLN A 75 -1.88 -1.58 11.48
CA GLN A 75 -2.78 -2.74 11.54
C GLN A 75 -2.06 -4.05 11.13
N LEU A 76 -1.18 -4.00 10.13
CA LEU A 76 -0.39 -5.17 9.72
C LEU A 76 0.67 -5.57 10.76
N ILE A 77 1.35 -4.59 11.36
CA ILE A 77 2.35 -4.83 12.42
C ILE A 77 1.68 -5.44 13.65
N GLU A 78 0.55 -4.90 14.09
CA GLU A 78 -0.23 -5.42 15.21
C GLU A 78 -0.73 -6.84 14.93
N ALA A 79 -1.22 -7.11 13.71
CA ALA A 79 -1.61 -8.44 13.31
C ALA A 79 -0.45 -9.43 13.33
N ARG A 80 0.72 -9.05 12.81
CA ARG A 80 1.94 -9.87 12.88
C ARG A 80 2.29 -10.23 14.33
N GLN A 81 2.27 -9.24 15.22
CA GLN A 81 2.57 -9.46 16.64
C GLN A 81 1.56 -10.42 17.28
N ARG A 82 0.25 -10.21 17.05
CA ARG A 82 -0.83 -11.05 17.55
C ARG A 82 -0.74 -12.50 17.05
N LEU A 83 -0.31 -12.71 15.80
CA LEU A 83 -0.21 -14.02 15.17
C LEU A 83 1.12 -14.74 15.46
N GLY A 84 2.02 -14.11 16.23
CA GLY A 84 3.29 -14.71 16.64
C GLY A 84 4.41 -14.60 15.59
N GLY A 85 4.29 -13.68 14.63
CA GLY A 85 5.26 -13.48 13.54
C GLY A 85 4.71 -13.91 12.17
N GLY A 86 5.59 -13.95 11.18
CA GLY A 86 5.25 -14.23 9.78
C GLY A 86 5.05 -12.99 8.93
N SER A 87 5.05 -13.19 7.62
CA SER A 87 4.72 -12.15 6.66
C SER A 87 3.22 -11.87 6.69
N VAL A 88 2.82 -10.62 6.52
CA VAL A 88 1.42 -10.18 6.48
C VAL A 88 1.21 -9.36 5.21
N VAL A 89 0.20 -9.74 4.41
CA VAL A 89 -0.28 -8.95 3.27
C VAL A 89 -1.56 -8.21 3.66
N ALA A 90 -1.61 -6.91 3.34
CA ALA A 90 -2.84 -6.14 3.46
C ALA A 90 -3.86 -6.59 2.41
N THR A 91 -5.12 -6.73 2.81
CA THR A 91 -6.21 -7.04 1.89
C THR A 91 -7.40 -6.12 2.10
N ILE A 92 -8.28 -6.09 1.11
CA ILE A 92 -9.64 -5.59 1.22
C ILE A 92 -10.60 -6.62 0.65
N ARG A 93 -11.85 -6.60 1.10
CA ARG A 93 -12.92 -7.38 0.45
C ARG A 93 -13.45 -6.67 -0.78
N LEU A 94 -13.52 -7.39 -1.87
CA LEU A 94 -14.13 -6.96 -3.12
C LEU A 94 -15.10 -8.03 -3.61
N SER A 95 -16.11 -7.63 -4.39
CA SER A 95 -16.88 -8.62 -5.15
C SER A 95 -15.95 -9.41 -6.07
N LYS A 96 -16.30 -10.66 -6.38
CA LYS A 96 -15.43 -11.53 -7.17
C LYS A 96 -15.04 -10.91 -8.52
N GLU A 97 -15.98 -10.22 -9.16
CA GLU A 97 -15.76 -9.55 -10.45
C GLU A 97 -14.69 -8.46 -10.34
N LYS A 98 -14.68 -7.70 -9.24
CA LYS A 98 -13.68 -6.66 -8.98
C LYS A 98 -12.35 -7.25 -8.50
N ALA A 99 -12.39 -8.32 -7.72
CA ALA A 99 -11.21 -8.98 -7.18
C ALA A 99 -10.29 -9.54 -8.28
N ALA A 100 -10.83 -9.95 -9.43
CA ALA A 100 -10.08 -10.46 -10.58
C ALA A 100 -9.00 -9.48 -11.13
N ALA A 101 -9.10 -8.18 -10.81
CA ALA A 101 -8.09 -7.19 -11.20
C ALA A 101 -6.83 -7.18 -10.29
N TYR A 102 -6.81 -7.98 -9.22
CA TYR A 102 -5.82 -7.96 -8.15
C TYR A 102 -5.16 -9.32 -7.94
N GLY A 103 -4.12 -9.37 -7.10
CA GLY A 103 -3.70 -10.61 -6.46
C GLY A 103 -4.73 -11.05 -5.43
N VAL A 104 -5.36 -12.21 -5.62
CA VAL A 104 -6.41 -12.69 -4.72
C VAL A 104 -5.89 -13.81 -3.84
N VAL A 105 -6.15 -13.70 -2.54
CA VAL A 105 -5.67 -14.68 -1.56
C VAL A 105 -6.45 -15.98 -1.69
N ALA A 106 -5.72 -17.08 -1.86
CA ALA A 106 -6.17 -18.44 -1.61
C ALA A 106 -5.62 -18.88 -0.25
N GLY A 107 -6.51 -19.14 0.70
CA GLY A 107 -6.11 -19.39 2.08
C GLY A 107 -7.20 -20.04 2.91
N THR A 108 -6.88 -20.30 4.17
CA THR A 108 -7.84 -20.79 5.17
C THR A 108 -8.16 -19.69 6.17
N THR A 109 -9.43 -19.59 6.56
CA THR A 109 -9.88 -18.59 7.53
C THR A 109 -9.27 -18.86 8.90
N VAL A 110 -8.72 -17.81 9.53
CA VAL A 110 -8.25 -17.81 10.92
C VAL A 110 -9.27 -17.13 11.81
N ASP A 111 -9.69 -15.94 11.41
CA ASP A 111 -10.75 -15.16 12.05
C ASP A 111 -11.51 -14.34 10.98
N GLU A 112 -12.44 -13.48 11.39
CA GLU A 112 -13.27 -12.69 10.47
C GLU A 112 -12.45 -11.87 9.46
N ARG A 113 -11.29 -11.32 9.86
CA ARG A 113 -10.49 -10.43 9.02
C ARG A 113 -9.15 -11.01 8.63
N THR A 114 -8.86 -12.24 9.03
CA THR A 114 -7.54 -12.85 8.87
C THR A 114 -7.63 -14.20 8.17
N GLN A 115 -6.79 -14.41 7.16
CA GLN A 115 -6.59 -15.73 6.54
C GLN A 115 -5.14 -16.17 6.64
N ARG A 116 -4.91 -17.48 6.78
CA ARG A 116 -3.62 -18.11 6.52
C ARG A 116 -3.49 -18.26 5.01
N VAL A 117 -2.49 -17.60 4.44
CA VAL A 117 -2.23 -17.65 2.99
C VAL A 117 -1.61 -19.00 2.63
N LEU A 118 -2.18 -19.65 1.62
CA LEU A 118 -1.58 -20.80 0.93
C LEU A 118 -0.95 -20.37 -0.41
N ALA A 119 -1.60 -19.44 -1.10
CA ALA A 119 -1.10 -18.79 -2.30
C ALA A 119 -1.79 -17.44 -2.51
N ILE A 120 -1.16 -16.56 -3.28
CA ILE A 120 -1.77 -15.34 -3.82
C ILE A 120 -1.83 -15.52 -5.34
N VAL A 121 -3.03 -15.55 -5.90
CA VAL A 121 -3.23 -15.77 -7.34
C VAL A 121 -3.30 -14.41 -8.03
N GLU A 122 -2.29 -14.07 -8.83
CA GLU A 122 -2.22 -12.78 -9.51
C GLU A 122 -3.19 -12.69 -10.69
N LYS A 123 -4.17 -11.79 -10.58
CA LYS A 123 -5.18 -11.48 -11.61
C LYS A 123 -5.84 -12.75 -12.16
N PRO A 124 -6.56 -13.51 -11.30
CA PRO A 124 -7.24 -14.72 -11.72
C PRO A 124 -8.34 -14.38 -12.73
N LYS A 125 -8.80 -15.38 -13.47
CA LYS A 125 -10.05 -15.22 -14.22
C LYS A 125 -11.21 -15.05 -13.24
N PRO A 126 -12.27 -14.29 -13.57
CA PRO A 126 -13.42 -14.09 -12.67
C PRO A 126 -14.01 -15.40 -12.12
N GLU A 127 -14.06 -16.45 -12.92
CA GLU A 127 -14.54 -17.79 -12.54
C GLU A 127 -13.60 -18.54 -11.58
N ASP A 128 -12.31 -18.20 -11.58
CA ASP A 128 -11.25 -18.84 -10.78
C ASP A 128 -10.91 -18.05 -9.51
N VAL A 129 -11.66 -16.99 -9.19
CA VAL A 129 -11.42 -16.12 -8.02
C VAL A 129 -11.57 -16.93 -6.72
N PRO A 130 -10.47 -17.16 -5.96
CA PRO A 130 -10.47 -18.09 -4.84
C PRO A 130 -11.13 -17.54 -3.58
N SER A 131 -11.19 -16.20 -3.42
CA SER A 131 -11.83 -15.54 -2.29
C SER A 131 -12.18 -14.09 -2.62
N GLU A 132 -12.79 -13.37 -1.67
CA GLU A 132 -13.06 -11.94 -1.78
C GLU A 132 -11.87 -11.07 -1.34
N PHE A 133 -10.81 -11.66 -0.78
CA PHE A 133 -9.67 -10.94 -0.21
C PHE A 133 -8.64 -10.60 -1.30
N ALA A 134 -8.69 -9.36 -1.78
CA ALA A 134 -7.74 -8.81 -2.74
C ALA A 134 -6.55 -8.18 -2.01
N ALA A 135 -5.33 -8.57 -2.37
CA ALA A 135 -4.08 -8.01 -1.88
C ALA A 135 -3.89 -6.57 -2.38
N VAL A 136 -3.66 -5.65 -1.46
CA VAL A 136 -3.57 -4.20 -1.70
C VAL A 136 -2.60 -3.56 -0.72
N HIS A 137 -2.28 -2.28 -0.93
CA HIS A 137 -1.52 -1.38 -0.05
C HIS A 137 -0.06 -1.75 0.22
N GLY A 138 0.22 -2.99 0.61
CA GLY A 138 1.56 -3.43 0.94
C GLY A 138 1.62 -4.67 1.82
N TYR A 139 2.79 -4.87 2.40
CA TYR A 139 3.16 -6.05 3.16
C TYR A 139 3.97 -5.65 4.39
N VAL A 140 3.92 -6.47 5.43
CA VAL A 140 5.00 -6.63 6.40
C VAL A 140 5.65 -7.97 6.09
N LEU A 141 6.93 -7.98 5.76
CA LEU A 141 7.63 -9.18 5.26
C LEU A 141 8.69 -9.63 6.25
N GLU A 142 8.82 -10.94 6.37
CA GLU A 142 10.01 -11.55 6.97
C GLU A 142 11.19 -11.51 5.98
N PRO A 143 12.44 -11.37 6.47
CA PRO A 143 13.62 -11.18 5.64
C PRO A 143 13.91 -12.36 4.68
N GLU A 144 13.41 -13.55 4.97
CA GLU A 144 13.52 -14.75 4.12
C GLU A 144 12.93 -14.53 2.71
N VAL A 145 12.04 -13.54 2.54
CA VAL A 145 11.56 -13.13 1.21
C VAL A 145 12.70 -12.78 0.26
N PHE A 146 13.81 -12.24 0.77
CA PHE A 146 14.96 -11.89 -0.06
C PHE A 146 15.63 -13.12 -0.66
N ASP A 147 15.73 -14.22 0.09
CA ASP A 147 16.32 -15.47 -0.40
C ASP A 147 15.45 -16.11 -1.48
N VAL A 148 14.12 -15.98 -1.36
CA VAL A 148 13.18 -16.44 -2.38
C VAL A 148 13.28 -15.56 -3.63
N LEU A 149 13.33 -14.24 -3.47
CA LEU A 149 13.45 -13.28 -4.58
C LEU A 149 14.76 -13.43 -5.36
N GLU A 150 15.86 -13.73 -4.69
CA GLU A 150 17.16 -13.96 -5.33
C GLU A 150 17.17 -15.18 -6.26
N ARG A 151 16.33 -16.18 -5.96
CA ARG A 151 16.18 -17.41 -6.77
C ARG A 151 14.98 -17.35 -7.71
N ALA A 152 14.16 -16.31 -7.60
CA ALA A 152 12.93 -16.19 -8.36
C ALA A 152 13.24 -16.08 -9.85
N LYS A 153 12.51 -16.86 -10.65
CA LYS A 153 12.60 -16.77 -12.11
C LYS A 153 11.62 -15.70 -12.59
N PRO A 154 11.96 -14.96 -13.66
CA PRO A 154 11.02 -14.06 -14.30
C PRO A 154 9.70 -14.76 -14.67
N GLY A 155 8.58 -14.17 -14.26
CA GLY A 155 7.24 -14.66 -14.54
C GLY A 155 6.63 -13.94 -15.75
N ARG A 156 5.42 -13.39 -15.56
CA ARG A 156 4.72 -12.63 -16.59
C ARG A 156 5.55 -11.42 -17.02
N ASN A 157 5.60 -11.18 -18.33
CA ASN A 157 6.33 -10.06 -18.96
C ASN A 157 7.84 -10.02 -18.65
N GLY A 158 8.44 -11.12 -18.19
CA GLY A 158 9.86 -11.13 -17.82
C GLY A 158 10.15 -10.42 -16.49
N GLU A 159 9.12 -10.19 -15.66
CA GLU A 159 9.24 -9.51 -14.39
C GLU A 159 9.31 -10.49 -13.21
N ILE A 160 10.04 -10.09 -12.15
CA ILE A 160 10.05 -10.77 -10.86
C ILE A 160 8.92 -10.19 -10.01
N TRP A 161 7.97 -11.03 -9.64
CA TRP A 161 6.78 -10.65 -8.90
C TRP A 161 6.92 -10.99 -7.42
N LEU A 162 6.64 -10.02 -6.55
CA LEU A 162 6.64 -10.23 -5.11
C LEU A 162 5.54 -11.22 -4.67
N THR A 163 4.38 -11.20 -5.32
CA THR A 163 3.26 -12.11 -5.02
C THR A 163 3.64 -13.58 -5.22
N ASP A 164 4.44 -13.87 -6.26
CA ASP A 164 4.98 -15.20 -6.50
C ASP A 164 5.96 -15.62 -5.39
N ALA A 165 6.84 -14.73 -4.96
CA ALA A 165 7.79 -14.98 -3.88
C ALA A 165 7.10 -15.22 -2.53
N VAL A 166 6.11 -14.40 -2.17
CA VAL A 166 5.32 -14.58 -0.94
C VAL A 166 4.50 -15.88 -0.99
N SER A 167 3.94 -16.23 -2.15
CA SER A 167 3.26 -17.52 -2.33
C SER A 167 4.23 -18.69 -2.17
N GLU A 168 5.46 -18.55 -2.66
CA GLU A 168 6.49 -19.57 -2.51
C GLU A 168 6.92 -19.75 -1.06
N MET A 169 7.08 -18.66 -0.30
CA MET A 169 7.30 -18.74 1.16
C MET A 169 6.17 -19.52 1.85
N ALA A 170 4.91 -19.23 1.50
CA ALA A 170 3.76 -19.94 2.06
C ALA A 170 3.79 -21.44 1.74
N ARG A 171 4.12 -21.82 0.50
CA ARG A 171 4.26 -23.24 0.08
C ARG A 171 5.39 -23.96 0.81
N GLN A 172 6.47 -23.26 1.13
CA GLN A 172 7.60 -23.79 1.92
C GLN A 172 7.26 -23.94 3.42
N GLY A 173 6.05 -23.53 3.83
CA GLY A 173 5.55 -23.67 5.20
C GLY A 173 5.74 -22.42 6.06
N ALA A 174 6.34 -21.35 5.53
CA ALA A 174 6.52 -20.11 6.29
C ALA A 174 5.15 -19.49 6.65
N PRO A 175 4.97 -18.94 7.87
CA PRO A 175 3.79 -18.18 8.24
C PRO A 175 3.61 -16.94 7.35
N VAL A 176 2.48 -16.91 6.65
CA VAL A 176 2.03 -15.83 5.77
C VAL A 176 0.54 -15.64 6.03
N TRP A 177 0.17 -14.41 6.33
CA TRP A 177 -1.16 -14.00 6.75
C TRP A 177 -1.71 -12.95 5.82
N ALA A 178 -3.01 -13.00 5.55
CA ALA A 178 -3.72 -11.93 4.85
C ALA A 178 -4.65 -11.26 5.85
N VAL A 179 -4.58 -9.93 5.94
CA VAL A 179 -5.34 -9.14 6.93
C VAL A 179 -6.15 -8.08 6.22
N GLU A 180 -7.47 -8.13 6.40
CA GLU A 180 -8.39 -7.13 5.89
C GLU A 180 -8.21 -5.81 6.64
N LEU A 181 -7.83 -4.78 5.90
CA LEU A 181 -7.64 -3.44 6.40
C LEU A 181 -8.98 -2.78 6.77
N GLN A 182 -8.97 -2.03 7.86
CA GLN A 182 -10.02 -1.08 8.20
C GLN A 182 -9.67 0.31 7.68
N GLY A 183 -10.64 0.93 7.02
CA GLY A 183 -10.51 2.26 6.43
C GLY A 183 -11.03 2.30 5.00
N THR A 184 -10.91 3.46 4.37
CA THR A 184 -11.22 3.65 2.96
C THR A 184 -9.93 3.61 2.15
N ARG A 185 -9.85 2.67 1.22
CA ARG A 185 -8.76 2.58 0.24
C ARG A 185 -9.06 3.46 -0.97
N TYR A 186 -8.04 4.16 -1.45
CA TYR A 186 -8.03 4.89 -2.71
C TYR A 186 -6.86 4.41 -3.56
N ASP A 187 -7.17 3.99 -4.79
CA ASP A 187 -6.16 3.65 -5.79
C ASP A 187 -5.78 4.93 -6.56
N ALA A 188 -4.66 5.53 -6.19
CA ALA A 188 -4.15 6.73 -6.83
C ALA A 188 -3.39 6.44 -8.14
N GLY A 189 -3.21 5.17 -8.51
CA GLY A 189 -2.73 4.75 -9.82
C GLY A 189 -3.82 4.85 -10.90
N ASP A 190 -5.10 4.74 -10.50
CA ASP A 190 -6.25 5.04 -11.36
C ASP A 190 -6.60 6.53 -11.37
N LYS A 191 -7.01 7.05 -12.54
CA LYS A 191 -7.34 8.47 -12.73
C LYS A 191 -8.50 8.92 -11.85
N VAL A 192 -9.54 8.10 -11.72
CA VAL A 192 -10.74 8.45 -10.93
C VAL A 192 -10.43 8.26 -9.46
N GLY A 193 -9.75 7.17 -9.10
CA GLY A 193 -9.30 6.93 -7.73
C GLY A 193 -8.42 8.06 -7.18
N TYR A 194 -7.47 8.57 -7.98
CA TYR A 194 -6.66 9.74 -7.65
C TYR A 194 -7.52 10.98 -7.33
N VAL A 195 -8.46 11.34 -8.21
CA VAL A 195 -9.32 12.53 -8.02
C VAL A 195 -10.21 12.37 -6.78
N ASN A 196 -10.79 11.20 -6.58
CA ASN A 196 -11.61 10.91 -5.40
C ASN A 196 -10.82 11.03 -4.10
N ALA A 197 -9.57 10.54 -4.07
CA ALA A 197 -8.69 10.68 -2.91
C ALA A 197 -8.49 12.15 -2.52
N PHE A 198 -8.24 13.02 -3.51
CA PHE A 198 -8.07 14.45 -3.29
C PHE A 198 -9.34 15.14 -2.81
N ILE A 199 -10.49 14.85 -3.43
CA ILE A 199 -11.78 15.42 -3.03
C ILE A 199 -12.10 15.04 -1.59
N ASP A 200 -12.02 13.75 -1.25
CA ASP A 200 -12.34 13.27 0.09
C ASP A 200 -11.37 13.83 1.14
N ALA A 201 -10.07 13.90 0.83
CA ALA A 201 -9.08 14.50 1.72
C ALA A 201 -9.36 16.00 1.95
N ALA A 202 -9.70 16.74 0.89
CA ALA A 202 -10.03 18.16 1.01
C ALA A 202 -11.31 18.40 1.83
N LEU A 203 -12.32 17.55 1.64
CA LEU A 203 -13.59 17.63 2.37
C LEU A 203 -13.52 17.21 3.84
N ARG A 204 -12.42 16.56 4.26
CA ARG A 204 -12.11 16.21 5.66
C ARG A 204 -11.29 17.28 6.40
N ARG A 205 -10.72 18.25 5.68
CA ARG A 205 -9.88 19.30 6.26
C ARG A 205 -10.71 20.50 6.70
N GLU A 206 -10.60 20.90 7.96
CA GLU A 206 -11.37 22.03 8.51
C GLU A 206 -11.11 23.37 7.78
N ASP A 207 -9.88 23.57 7.32
CA ASP A 207 -9.45 24.81 6.67
C ASP A 207 -9.85 24.89 5.18
N VAL A 208 -10.04 23.75 4.51
CA VAL A 208 -10.29 23.69 3.06
C VAL A 208 -11.73 23.24 2.73
N ALA A 209 -12.33 22.38 3.54
CA ALA A 209 -13.63 21.80 3.27
C ALA A 209 -14.75 22.84 3.05
N PRO A 210 -14.85 23.95 3.83
CA PRO A 210 -15.89 24.96 3.59
C PRO A 210 -15.77 25.61 2.21
N LEU A 211 -14.54 25.91 1.76
CA LEU A 211 -14.26 26.54 0.48
C LEU A 211 -14.54 25.60 -0.70
N VAL A 212 -14.13 24.33 -0.58
CA VAL A 212 -14.41 23.31 -1.61
C VAL A 212 -15.91 23.07 -1.75
N ARG A 213 -16.65 22.97 -0.64
CA ARG A 213 -18.12 22.83 -0.67
C ARG A 213 -18.80 24.03 -1.31
N ALA A 214 -18.32 25.25 -1.04
CA ALA A 214 -18.84 26.45 -1.69
C ALA A 214 -18.61 26.43 -3.21
N HIS A 215 -17.39 26.06 -3.65
CA HIS A 215 -17.08 25.94 -5.07
C HIS A 215 -17.92 24.86 -5.77
N LEU A 216 -18.11 23.69 -5.15
CA LEU A 216 -18.99 22.63 -5.69
C LEU A 216 -20.42 23.13 -5.91
N LYS A 217 -20.96 23.92 -4.98
CA LYS A 217 -22.29 24.53 -5.13
C LYS A 217 -22.33 25.57 -6.26
N GLU A 218 -21.28 26.38 -6.40
CA GLU A 218 -21.15 27.38 -7.47
C GLU A 218 -21.19 26.75 -8.86
N ILE A 219 -20.55 25.59 -9.04
CA ILE A 219 -20.58 24.84 -10.30
C ILE A 219 -21.83 23.96 -10.46
N GLY A 220 -22.82 24.09 -9.55
CA GLY A 220 -24.11 23.43 -9.63
C GLY A 220 -24.16 22.00 -9.08
N TRP A 221 -23.12 21.53 -8.39
CA TRP A 221 -23.17 20.24 -7.69
C TRP A 221 -24.05 20.34 -6.45
N ARG A 222 -24.93 19.35 -6.26
CA ARG A 222 -25.82 19.22 -5.08
C ARG A 222 -25.63 17.86 -4.45
N ALA A 223 -25.61 17.82 -3.12
CA ALA A 223 -25.51 16.55 -2.40
C ALA A 223 -26.75 15.68 -2.66
N PRO A 224 -26.61 14.34 -2.75
CA PRO A 224 -27.76 13.45 -2.81
C PRO A 224 -28.67 13.67 -1.59
N GLY A 225 -29.95 13.99 -1.83
CA GLY A 225 -30.93 14.27 -0.78
C GLY A 225 -31.30 15.74 -0.61
N GLU A 226 -30.54 16.68 -1.20
CA GLU A 226 -30.96 18.07 -1.36
C GLU A 226 -31.80 18.20 -2.66
N ARG A 227 -33.00 17.59 -2.67
CA ARG A 227 -34.05 17.85 -3.69
C ARG A 227 -35.16 18.68 -3.09
#